data_AF-A0A844M337-F1
#
_entry.id   AF-A0A844M337-F1
#
_cell.length_a   1.000
_cell.length_b   1.000
_cell.length_c   1.000
_cell.angle_alpha   90.00
_cell.angle_beta   90.00
_cell.angle_gamma   90.00
#
_symmetry.space_group_name_H-M   'P 1'
#
loop_
_entity.id
_entity.type
_entity.pdbx_description
1 polymer ?
#
loop_
_entity_poly.entity_id
_entity_poly.type
_entity_poly.pdbx_seq_one_letter_code
_entity_poly.pdbx_strand_id
1 'polypeptide(L)'
;MPLTPPNTHRDKALDMTQITEFLLELDALKRVDRRSYVPQTTRFENSAEHSWHLAMACWSIAELFQLDVNHEKLLKLALVHDLGEIDAGDTFLYAESRSEAHIEEREGIVRLQAHSGNGISNLLEVWDEQESGSSAETQLLKAIDRLLPFLLNLNTQGKTWRDHGVKRSQVAGMHAFIATSFPVIHEWIELQLDYATNQGWLLDA
;
A
#
# COMPACT_ATOMS: atom_id res chain seq x y z
N MET A 1 -49.36 -5.85 35.69
CA MET A 1 -48.38 -5.71 34.59
C MET A 1 -48.72 -4.44 33.82
N PRO A 2 -47.73 -3.63 33.42
CA PRO A 2 -46.80 -4.05 32.38
C PRO A 2 -45.41 -4.35 32.90
N LEU A 3 -44.88 -5.46 32.44
CA LEU A 3 -43.46 -5.80 32.50
C LEU A 3 -42.71 -4.72 31.74
N THR A 4 -41.72 -4.12 32.39
CA THR A 4 -40.65 -3.41 31.69
C THR A 4 -40.05 -4.40 30.70
N PRO A 5 -39.95 -4.07 29.39
CA PRO A 5 -39.30 -4.98 28.46
C PRO A 5 -37.85 -5.18 28.91
N PRO A 6 -37.30 -6.40 28.83
CA PRO A 6 -35.88 -6.57 29.06
C PRO A 6 -35.14 -5.69 28.05
N ASN A 7 -34.26 -4.84 28.57
CA ASN A 7 -33.38 -4.01 27.77
C ASN A 7 -32.48 -4.95 26.96
N THR A 8 -32.86 -5.25 25.70
CA THR A 8 -32.16 -6.21 24.83
C THR A 8 -30.94 -5.61 24.14
N HIS A 9 -30.52 -4.41 24.53
CA HIS A 9 -29.16 -3.96 24.28
C HIS A 9 -28.31 -4.37 25.47
N ARG A 10 -27.95 -5.66 25.55
CA ARG A 10 -26.70 -6.01 26.22
C ARG A 10 -25.63 -5.26 25.44
N ASP A 11 -25.14 -4.16 26.01
CA ASP A 11 -23.79 -3.69 25.75
C ASP A 11 -22.92 -4.95 25.73
N LYS A 12 -22.48 -5.38 24.54
CA LYS A 12 -21.47 -6.42 24.42
C LYS A 12 -20.26 -5.79 25.08
N ALA A 13 -20.02 -6.15 26.35
CA ALA A 13 -18.85 -5.68 27.07
C ALA A 13 -17.64 -5.89 26.16
N LEU A 14 -16.84 -4.84 25.99
CA LEU A 14 -15.62 -4.89 25.19
C LEU A 14 -14.79 -6.09 25.65
N ASP A 15 -14.62 -7.08 24.78
CA ASP A 15 -13.78 -8.23 25.05
C ASP A 15 -12.35 -7.86 24.70
N MET A 16 -11.56 -7.54 25.72
CA MET A 16 -10.17 -7.18 25.56
C MET A 16 -9.36 -8.29 24.89
N THR A 17 -9.74 -9.55 25.04
CA THR A 17 -9.09 -10.68 24.37
C THR A 17 -9.21 -10.53 22.86
N GLN A 18 -10.44 -10.37 22.36
CA GLN A 18 -10.73 -10.20 20.94
C GLN A 18 -10.07 -8.95 20.37
N ILE A 19 -10.07 -7.85 21.13
CA ILE A 19 -9.38 -6.60 20.73
C ILE A 19 -7.88 -6.85 20.57
N THR A 20 -7.23 -7.48 21.56
CA THR A 20 -5.80 -7.75 21.47
C THR A 20 -5.44 -8.75 20.37
N GLU A 21 -6.29 -9.74 20.12
CA GLU A 21 -6.14 -10.67 18.99
C GLU A 21 -6.17 -9.90 17.66
N PHE A 22 -7.13 -8.99 17.46
CA PHE A 22 -7.18 -8.15 16.27
C PHE A 22 -5.92 -7.29 16.10
N LEU A 23 -5.43 -6.67 17.19
CA LEU A 23 -4.22 -5.86 17.14
C LEU A 23 -2.98 -6.70 16.76
N LEU A 24 -2.92 -7.97 17.19
CA LEU A 24 -1.87 -8.90 16.79
C LEU A 24 -2.02 -9.38 15.35
N GLU A 25 -3.25 -9.52 14.84
CA GLU A 25 -3.50 -9.76 13.42
C GLU A 25 -2.95 -8.62 12.56
N LEU A 26 -3.14 -7.35 12.95
CA LEU A 26 -2.53 -6.22 12.23
C LEU A 26 -0.99 -6.22 12.30
N ASP A 27 -0.42 -6.65 13.43
CA ASP A 27 1.03 -6.76 13.61
C ASP A 27 1.67 -7.77 12.63
N ALA A 28 0.91 -8.77 12.18
CA ALA A 28 1.34 -9.78 11.23
C ALA A 28 1.84 -9.20 9.90
N LEU A 29 1.40 -8.00 9.51
CA LEU A 29 1.85 -7.32 8.30
C LEU A 29 3.37 -7.12 8.27
N LYS A 30 4.02 -7.00 9.44
CA LYS A 30 5.48 -6.87 9.56
C LYS A 30 6.24 -8.12 9.08
N ARG A 31 5.55 -9.25 8.93
CA ARG A 31 6.14 -10.52 8.46
C ARG A 31 6.12 -10.66 6.94
N VAL A 32 5.44 -9.75 6.24
CA VAL A 32 5.34 -9.77 4.78
C VAL A 32 6.52 -9.00 4.21
N ASP A 33 7.51 -9.72 3.68
CA ASP A 33 8.64 -9.12 2.98
C ASP A 33 8.24 -8.74 1.55
N ARG A 34 8.56 -7.51 1.16
CA ARG A 34 8.47 -7.00 -0.21
C ARG A 34 9.74 -7.30 -0.99
N ARG A 35 9.78 -6.95 -2.27
CA ARG A 35 10.99 -7.09 -3.11
C ARG A 35 11.95 -5.91 -3.04
N SER A 36 11.55 -4.79 -2.47
CA SER A 36 12.38 -3.60 -2.29
C SER A 36 13.44 -3.85 -1.22
N TYR A 37 14.66 -3.36 -1.42
CA TYR A 37 15.70 -3.39 -0.38
C TYR A 37 15.69 -2.10 0.42
N VAL A 38 15.84 -2.20 1.74
CA VAL A 38 16.01 -1.02 2.58
C VAL A 38 17.42 -0.44 2.36
N PRO A 39 17.55 0.87 2.04
CA PRO A 39 18.83 1.45 1.67
C PRO A 39 19.88 1.26 2.76
N GLN A 40 21.13 1.00 2.34
CA GLN A 40 22.27 0.79 3.24
C GLN A 40 22.13 -0.44 4.17
N THR A 41 21.27 -1.38 3.82
CA THR A 41 21.11 -2.65 4.54
C THR A 41 21.07 -3.83 3.57
N THR A 42 20.98 -5.05 4.12
CA THR A 42 20.79 -6.29 3.33
C THR A 42 19.37 -6.85 3.42
N ARG A 43 18.46 -6.18 4.15
CA ARG A 43 17.10 -6.65 4.34
C ARG A 43 16.18 -6.15 3.23
N PHE A 44 15.14 -6.92 3.00
CA PHE A 44 13.98 -6.43 2.29
C PHE A 44 13.19 -5.45 3.17
N GLU A 45 12.47 -4.58 2.50
CA GLU A 45 11.40 -3.79 3.08
C GLU A 45 10.22 -4.73 3.41
N ASN A 46 9.56 -4.57 4.54
CA ASN A 46 8.28 -5.24 4.83
C ASN A 46 7.07 -4.33 4.59
N SER A 47 5.89 -4.91 4.41
CA SER A 47 4.67 -4.16 4.06
C SER A 47 4.21 -3.17 5.13
N ALA A 48 4.52 -3.42 6.40
CA ALA A 48 4.21 -2.46 7.47
C ALA A 48 5.13 -1.23 7.44
N GLU A 49 6.44 -1.40 7.21
CA GLU A 49 7.36 -0.26 7.10
C GLU A 49 7.14 0.52 5.78
N HIS A 50 6.77 -0.16 4.69
CA HIS A 50 6.30 0.48 3.45
C HIS A 50 5.06 1.33 3.70
N SER A 51 4.03 0.78 4.35
CA SER A 51 2.78 1.50 4.65
C SER A 51 3.01 2.75 5.50
N TRP A 52 3.91 2.68 6.49
CA TRP A 52 4.34 3.86 7.26
C TRP A 52 5.00 4.91 6.36
N HIS A 53 5.96 4.49 5.52
CA HIS A 53 6.67 5.39 4.64
C HIS A 53 5.74 6.03 3.60
N LEU A 54 4.79 5.26 3.07
CA LEU A 54 3.75 5.71 2.14
C LEU A 54 2.86 6.77 2.78
N ALA A 55 2.35 6.53 3.99
CA ALA A 55 1.52 7.51 4.70
C ALA A 55 2.28 8.84 4.92
N MET A 56 3.55 8.78 5.33
CA MET A 56 4.40 9.96 5.52
C MET A 56 4.66 10.69 4.19
N ALA A 57 4.97 9.95 3.13
CA ALA A 57 5.25 10.51 1.81
C ALA A 57 4.01 11.16 1.19
N CYS A 58 2.85 10.48 1.26
CA CYS A 58 1.58 11.02 0.80
C CYS A 58 1.22 12.33 1.50
N TRP A 59 1.33 12.38 2.84
CA TRP A 59 1.05 13.61 3.58
C TRP A 59 2.02 14.73 3.21
N SER A 60 3.33 14.45 3.18
CA SER A 60 4.32 15.46 2.83
C SER A 60 4.12 16.01 1.41
N ILE A 61 3.79 15.16 0.45
CA ILE A 61 3.60 15.55 -0.95
C ILE A 61 2.29 16.33 -1.13
N ALA A 62 1.22 15.94 -0.44
CA ALA A 62 -0.03 16.69 -0.42
C ALA A 62 0.18 18.14 0.02
N GLU A 63 0.95 18.35 1.10
CA GLU A 63 1.29 19.68 1.62
C GLU A 63 2.19 20.47 0.66
N LEU A 64 3.24 19.83 0.12
CA LEU A 64 4.20 20.48 -0.79
C LEU A 64 3.55 20.93 -2.10
N PHE A 65 2.64 20.12 -2.65
CA PHE A 65 1.89 20.47 -3.86
C PHE A 65 0.57 21.20 -3.59
N GLN A 66 0.24 21.47 -2.32
CA GLN A 66 -1.00 22.15 -1.91
C GLN A 66 -2.25 21.50 -2.53
N LEU A 67 -2.29 20.16 -2.49
CA LEU A 67 -3.38 19.40 -3.09
C LEU A 67 -4.65 19.52 -2.25
N ASP A 68 -5.79 19.66 -2.92
CA ASP A 68 -7.11 19.64 -2.28
C ASP A 68 -7.52 18.18 -2.01
N VAL A 69 -7.03 17.64 -0.88
CA VAL A 69 -7.27 16.27 -0.43
C VAL A 69 -7.68 16.24 1.03
N ASN A 70 -8.51 15.27 1.40
CA ASN A 70 -8.75 14.96 2.80
C ASN A 70 -7.59 14.12 3.37
N HIS A 71 -6.76 14.74 4.19
CA HIS A 71 -5.60 14.09 4.83
C HIS A 71 -5.98 12.87 5.69
N GLU A 72 -7.08 12.93 6.45
CA GLU A 72 -7.53 11.81 7.26
C GLU A 72 -7.86 10.60 6.38
N LYS A 73 -8.59 10.85 5.28
CA LYS A 73 -8.92 9.82 4.31
C LYS A 73 -7.67 9.25 3.63
N LEU A 74 -6.79 10.12 3.13
CA LEU A 74 -5.52 9.73 2.48
C LEU A 74 -4.67 8.83 3.38
N LEU A 75 -4.53 9.20 4.66
CA LEU A 75 -3.76 8.43 5.63
C LEU A 75 -4.42 7.08 5.95
N LYS A 76 -5.76 7.01 6.04
CA LYS A 76 -6.48 5.74 6.22
C LYS A 76 -6.30 4.81 5.03
N LEU A 77 -6.40 5.32 3.80
CA LEU A 77 -6.16 4.54 2.59
C LEU A 77 -4.72 3.98 2.58
N ALA A 78 -3.73 4.83 2.89
CA ALA A 78 -2.32 4.42 2.96
C ALA A 78 -2.05 3.35 4.02
N LEU A 79 -2.66 3.45 5.20
CA LEU A 79 -2.46 2.47 6.27
C LEU A 79 -3.15 1.11 6.00
N VAL A 80 -4.18 1.10 5.16
CA VAL A 80 -5.00 -0.10 4.89
C VAL A 80 -4.56 -0.83 3.62
N HIS A 81 -3.89 -0.16 2.67
CA HIS A 81 -3.67 -0.70 1.32
C HIS A 81 -3.10 -2.12 1.26
N ASP A 82 -2.03 -2.40 2.00
CA ASP A 82 -1.36 -3.71 2.00
C ASP A 82 -1.89 -4.66 3.09
N LEU A 83 -2.96 -4.33 3.84
CA LEU A 83 -3.45 -5.23 4.90
C LEU A 83 -3.89 -6.61 4.39
N GLY A 84 -4.33 -6.71 3.13
CA GLY A 84 -4.70 -7.98 2.50
C GLY A 84 -3.50 -8.92 2.33
N GLU A 85 -2.29 -8.38 2.25
CA GLU A 85 -1.06 -9.15 2.11
C GLU A 85 -0.72 -9.97 3.37
N ILE A 86 -1.37 -9.72 4.51
CA ILE A 86 -1.23 -10.57 5.71
C ILE A 86 -1.52 -12.04 5.37
N ASP A 87 -2.53 -12.27 4.54
CA ASP A 87 -2.97 -13.61 4.13
C ASP A 87 -2.41 -13.98 2.75
N ALA A 88 -2.42 -13.05 1.79
CA ALA A 88 -2.01 -13.30 0.39
C ALA A 88 -0.48 -13.26 0.16
N GLY A 89 0.27 -12.56 1.02
CA GLY A 89 1.67 -12.18 0.78
C GLY A 89 1.84 -11.05 -0.24
N ASP A 90 3.07 -10.53 -0.36
CA ASP A 90 3.42 -9.48 -1.34
C ASP A 90 3.47 -10.05 -2.77
N THR A 91 2.69 -9.46 -3.68
CA THR A 91 2.78 -9.75 -5.11
C THR A 91 3.65 -8.72 -5.83
N PHE A 92 4.82 -9.16 -6.30
CA PHE A 92 5.77 -8.29 -6.98
C PHE A 92 5.16 -7.50 -8.14
N LEU A 93 5.47 -6.20 -8.20
CA LEU A 93 4.91 -5.25 -9.18
C LEU A 93 5.01 -5.71 -10.64
N TYR A 94 6.08 -6.41 -11.01
CA TYR A 94 6.33 -6.85 -12.39
C TYR A 94 6.02 -8.34 -12.64
N ALA A 95 5.37 -9.02 -11.69
CA ALA A 95 4.97 -10.42 -11.85
C ALA A 95 3.75 -10.57 -12.78
N GLU A 96 3.70 -11.64 -13.55
CA GLU A 96 2.56 -11.95 -14.44
C GLU A 96 1.26 -12.21 -13.67
N SER A 97 1.35 -12.79 -12.46
CA SER A 97 0.20 -13.10 -11.61
C SER A 97 -0.44 -11.88 -10.94
N ARG A 98 0.12 -10.67 -11.12
CA ARG A 98 -0.35 -9.46 -10.43
C ARG A 98 -1.80 -9.10 -10.72
N SER A 99 -2.33 -9.50 -11.88
CA SER A 99 -3.73 -9.19 -12.23
C SER A 99 -4.77 -9.83 -11.31
N GLU A 100 -4.41 -10.90 -10.59
CA GLU A 100 -5.32 -11.67 -9.73
C GLU A 100 -5.03 -11.49 -8.23
N ALA A 101 -3.93 -10.83 -7.87
CA ALA A 101 -3.49 -10.66 -6.48
C ALA A 101 -4.56 -10.03 -5.57
N HIS A 102 -5.25 -9.01 -6.09
CA HIS A 102 -6.32 -8.31 -5.37
C HIS A 102 -7.47 -9.23 -4.92
N ILE A 103 -7.66 -10.40 -5.55
CA ILE A 103 -8.73 -11.33 -5.17
C ILE A 103 -8.43 -11.93 -3.79
N GLU A 104 -7.22 -12.49 -3.61
CA GLU A 104 -6.80 -13.11 -2.36
C GLU A 104 -6.60 -12.05 -1.25
N GLU A 105 -6.02 -10.90 -1.60
CA GLU A 105 -5.88 -9.77 -0.68
C GLU A 105 -7.25 -9.33 -0.13
N ARG A 106 -8.26 -9.21 -1.00
CA ARG A 106 -9.61 -8.82 -0.60
C ARG A 106 -10.26 -9.84 0.34
N GLU A 107 -10.03 -11.13 0.14
CA GLU A 107 -10.52 -12.19 1.05
C GLU A 107 -9.94 -12.02 2.46
N GLY A 108 -8.66 -11.68 2.57
CA GLY A 108 -8.02 -11.36 3.84
C GLY A 108 -8.64 -10.15 4.53
N ILE A 109 -8.98 -9.09 3.77
CA ILE A 109 -9.68 -7.93 4.32
C ILE A 109 -11.11 -8.28 4.77
N VAL A 110 -11.83 -9.14 4.04
CA VAL A 110 -13.15 -9.63 4.48
C VAL A 110 -13.05 -10.35 5.83
N ARG A 111 -12.01 -11.18 6.02
CA ARG A 111 -11.72 -11.85 7.30
C ARG A 111 -11.41 -10.84 8.40
N LEU A 112 -10.53 -9.87 8.16
CA LEU A 112 -10.18 -8.82 9.13
C LEU A 112 -11.39 -7.93 9.48
N GLN A 113 -12.25 -7.62 8.51
CA GLN A 113 -13.50 -6.88 8.74
C GLN A 113 -14.46 -7.65 9.66
N ALA A 114 -14.51 -8.98 9.53
CA ALA A 114 -15.37 -9.84 10.33
C ALA A 114 -14.79 -10.17 11.73
N HIS A 115 -13.51 -9.86 11.98
CA HIS A 115 -12.86 -10.12 13.26
C HIS A 115 -13.57 -9.36 14.40
N SER A 116 -13.96 -10.06 15.47
CA SER A 116 -14.87 -9.48 16.48
C SER A 116 -14.23 -8.36 17.33
N GLY A 117 -12.90 -8.32 17.38
CA GLY A 117 -12.11 -7.23 17.97
C GLY A 117 -11.83 -6.03 17.05
N ASN A 118 -12.26 -6.07 15.79
CA ASN A 118 -12.06 -4.97 14.85
C ASN A 118 -13.00 -3.80 15.18
N GLY A 119 -12.42 -2.63 15.51
CA GLY A 119 -13.18 -1.40 15.77
C GLY A 119 -13.47 -0.55 14.52
N ILE A 120 -12.93 -0.91 13.36
CA ILE A 120 -13.06 -0.17 12.09
C ILE A 120 -14.27 -0.74 11.34
N SER A 121 -15.39 -0.02 11.39
CA SER A 121 -16.67 -0.49 10.82
C SER A 121 -16.69 -0.58 9.29
N ASN A 122 -15.76 0.11 8.61
CA ASN A 122 -15.71 0.23 7.16
C ASN A 122 -14.33 -0.11 6.58
N LEU A 123 -13.58 -1.00 7.24
CA LEU A 123 -12.24 -1.43 6.80
C LEU A 123 -12.25 -1.94 5.35
N LEU A 124 -13.21 -2.79 5.00
CA LEU A 124 -13.35 -3.33 3.65
C LEU A 124 -13.68 -2.25 2.62
N GLU A 125 -14.52 -1.28 2.97
CA GLU A 125 -14.86 -0.16 2.08
C GLU A 125 -13.63 0.72 1.81
N VAL A 126 -12.85 1.03 2.84
CA VAL A 126 -11.59 1.79 2.71
C VAL A 126 -10.59 1.03 1.84
N TRP A 127 -10.49 -0.28 2.00
CA TRP A 127 -9.63 -1.10 1.16
C TRP A 127 -10.12 -1.18 -0.30
N ASP A 128 -11.42 -1.36 -0.52
CA ASP A 128 -11.99 -1.37 -1.88
C ASP A 128 -11.78 -0.02 -2.59
N GLU A 129 -11.83 1.10 -1.84
CA GLU A 129 -11.56 2.43 -2.36
C GLU A 129 -10.08 2.64 -2.72
N GLN A 130 -9.14 2.14 -1.92
CA GLN A 130 -7.72 2.26 -2.32
C GLN A 130 -7.44 1.46 -3.59
N GLU A 131 -8.06 0.27 -3.73
CA GLU A 131 -7.81 -0.63 -4.85
C GLU A 131 -8.43 -0.10 -6.15
N SER A 132 -9.70 0.30 -6.10
CA SER A 132 -10.50 0.60 -7.30
C SER A 132 -10.98 2.05 -7.41
N GLY A 133 -10.79 2.86 -6.36
CA GLY A 133 -11.24 4.23 -6.30
C GLY A 133 -10.51 5.18 -7.26
N SER A 134 -11.11 6.34 -7.46
CA SER A 134 -10.66 7.38 -8.38
C SER A 134 -10.60 8.77 -7.75
N SER A 135 -10.76 8.88 -6.42
CA SER A 135 -10.66 10.16 -5.71
C SER A 135 -9.26 10.75 -5.80
N ALA A 136 -9.12 12.05 -5.49
CA ALA A 136 -7.81 12.70 -5.45
C ALA A 136 -6.85 12.01 -4.46
N GLU A 137 -7.37 11.53 -3.32
CA GLU A 137 -6.61 10.75 -2.35
C GLU A 137 -6.12 9.42 -2.94
N THR A 138 -7.00 8.65 -3.59
CA THR A 138 -6.60 7.36 -4.20
C THR A 138 -5.59 7.56 -5.34
N GLN A 139 -5.74 8.62 -6.15
CA GLN A 139 -4.79 8.93 -7.20
C GLN A 139 -3.41 9.29 -6.64
N LEU A 140 -3.35 10.12 -5.60
CA LEU A 140 -2.11 10.46 -4.91
C LEU A 140 -1.47 9.22 -4.29
N LEU A 141 -2.25 8.43 -3.55
CA LEU A 141 -1.78 7.18 -2.95
C LEU A 141 -1.10 6.27 -3.98
N LYS A 142 -1.79 5.97 -5.09
CA LYS A 142 -1.27 5.09 -6.15
C LYS A 142 0.01 5.64 -6.79
N ALA A 143 0.07 6.96 -7.01
CA ALA A 143 1.27 7.58 -7.57
C ALA A 143 2.47 7.46 -6.63
N ILE A 144 2.27 7.69 -5.33
CA ILE A 144 3.35 7.62 -4.34
C ILE A 144 3.75 6.17 -4.06
N ASP A 145 2.79 5.24 -3.98
CA ASP A 145 3.05 3.80 -3.84
C ASP A 145 3.93 3.26 -4.98
N ARG A 146 3.80 3.78 -6.20
CA ARG A 146 4.70 3.45 -7.32
C ARG A 146 6.05 4.14 -7.22
N LEU A 147 6.07 5.39 -6.75
CA LEU A 147 7.29 6.18 -6.62
C LEU A 147 8.25 5.60 -5.57
N LEU A 148 7.76 5.12 -4.42
CA LEU A 148 8.63 4.65 -3.34
C LEU A 148 9.57 3.48 -3.75
N PRO A 149 9.10 2.34 -4.27
CA PRO A 149 9.98 1.26 -4.71
C PRO A 149 10.89 1.69 -5.88
N PHE A 150 10.47 2.67 -6.70
CA PHE A 150 11.33 3.28 -7.72
C PHE A 150 12.51 4.02 -7.08
N LEU A 151 12.27 4.87 -6.07
CA LEU A 151 13.32 5.54 -5.31
C LEU A 151 14.28 4.55 -4.64
N LEU A 152 13.75 3.46 -4.06
CA LEU A 152 14.56 2.43 -3.44
C LEU A 152 15.47 1.72 -4.44
N ASN A 153 14.97 1.44 -5.66
CA ASN A 153 15.82 0.90 -6.71
C ASN A 153 16.94 1.86 -7.11
N LEU A 154 16.65 3.16 -7.32
CA LEU A 154 17.69 4.14 -7.63
C LEU A 154 18.77 4.20 -6.53
N ASN A 155 18.37 4.18 -5.26
CA ASN A 155 19.28 4.24 -4.12
C ASN A 155 20.05 2.94 -3.87
N THR A 156 19.64 1.83 -4.50
CA THR A 156 20.30 0.53 -4.40
C THR A 156 20.95 0.11 -5.72
N GLN A 157 21.17 1.06 -6.64
CA GLN A 157 21.76 0.83 -7.95
C GLN A 157 21.00 -0.23 -8.75
N GLY A 158 19.67 -0.19 -8.71
CA GLY A 158 18.75 -1.12 -9.36
C GLY A 158 18.84 -2.54 -8.82
N LYS A 159 19.14 -2.76 -7.54
CA LYS A 159 19.32 -4.12 -7.00
C LYS A 159 18.11 -5.02 -7.27
N THR A 160 16.90 -4.59 -6.90
CA THR A 160 15.69 -5.37 -7.17
C THR A 160 15.44 -5.54 -8.67
N TRP A 161 15.63 -4.48 -9.47
CA TRP A 161 15.51 -4.57 -10.92
C TRP A 161 16.45 -5.60 -11.53
N ARG A 162 17.74 -5.59 -11.16
CA ARG A 162 18.75 -6.55 -11.65
C ARG A 162 18.47 -7.97 -11.17
N ASP A 163 18.15 -8.14 -9.89
CA ASP A 163 17.89 -9.45 -9.29
C ASP A 163 16.72 -10.17 -9.99
N HIS A 164 15.77 -9.41 -10.57
CA HIS A 164 14.57 -9.94 -11.23
C HIS A 164 14.54 -9.71 -12.76
N GLY A 165 15.61 -9.20 -13.37
CA GLY A 165 15.67 -8.95 -14.81
C GLY A 165 14.62 -7.97 -15.32
N VAL A 166 14.26 -6.97 -14.52
CA VAL A 166 13.25 -5.96 -14.88
C VAL A 166 13.76 -5.07 -16.01
N LYS A 167 12.88 -4.80 -16.97
CA LYS A 167 13.16 -3.97 -18.15
C LYS A 167 12.62 -2.56 -18.01
N ARG A 168 13.26 -1.59 -18.67
CA ARG A 168 12.86 -0.19 -18.75
C ARG A 168 11.39 -0.05 -19.16
N SER A 169 10.95 -0.82 -20.15
CA SER A 169 9.56 -0.82 -20.63
C SER A 169 8.56 -1.27 -19.56
N GLN A 170 8.92 -2.24 -18.70
CA GLN A 170 8.06 -2.68 -17.59
C GLN A 170 7.93 -1.57 -16.54
N VAL A 171 9.04 -0.91 -16.19
CA VAL A 171 9.01 0.19 -15.23
C VAL A 171 8.23 1.37 -15.78
N ALA A 172 8.50 1.82 -17.01
CA ALA A 172 7.76 2.90 -17.66
C ALA A 172 6.25 2.61 -17.73
N GLY A 173 5.87 1.39 -18.14
CA GLY A 173 4.47 0.96 -18.21
C GLY A 173 3.74 1.05 -16.87
N MET A 174 4.40 0.67 -15.76
CA MET A 174 3.81 0.75 -14.42
C MET A 174 3.67 2.18 -13.88
N HIS A 175 4.37 3.16 -14.45
CA HIS A 175 4.32 4.57 -14.03
C HIS A 175 3.54 5.47 -14.99
N ALA A 176 3.18 4.99 -16.18
CA ALA A 176 2.57 5.80 -17.24
C ALA A 176 1.31 6.57 -16.80
N PHE A 177 0.48 6.01 -15.91
CA PHE A 177 -0.73 6.70 -15.43
C PHE A 177 -0.41 8.00 -14.65
N ILE A 178 0.77 8.10 -14.04
CA ILE A 178 1.22 9.27 -13.27
C ILE A 178 1.35 10.49 -14.19
N ALA A 179 1.60 10.31 -15.48
CA ALA A 179 1.69 11.41 -16.45
C ALA A 179 0.43 12.29 -16.48
N THR A 180 -0.72 11.70 -16.18
CA THR A 180 -2.01 12.42 -16.20
C THR A 180 -2.29 13.13 -14.88
N SER A 181 -2.05 12.47 -13.74
CA SER A 181 -2.38 13.01 -12.42
C SER A 181 -1.28 13.89 -11.83
N PHE A 182 0.00 13.56 -12.07
CA PHE A 182 1.17 14.25 -11.51
C PHE A 182 2.30 14.37 -12.55
N PRO A 183 2.14 15.22 -13.59
CA PRO A 183 3.07 15.28 -14.72
C PRO A 183 4.51 15.60 -14.33
N VAL A 184 4.72 16.45 -13.31
CA VAL A 184 6.06 16.80 -12.82
C VAL A 184 6.77 15.59 -12.18
N ILE A 185 6.04 14.74 -11.45
CA ILE A 185 6.59 13.50 -10.90
C ILE A 185 6.94 12.55 -12.05
N HIS A 186 6.06 12.42 -13.03
CA HIS A 186 6.29 11.54 -14.18
C HIS A 186 7.48 11.97 -15.04
N GLU A 187 7.63 13.26 -15.36
CA GLU A 187 8.82 13.78 -16.06
C GLU A 187 10.10 13.45 -15.32
N TRP A 188 10.10 13.60 -13.99
CA TRP A 188 11.26 13.23 -13.18
C TRP A 188 11.54 11.72 -13.24
N ILE A 189 10.51 10.87 -13.18
CA ILE A 189 10.66 9.42 -13.32
C ILE A 189 11.30 9.06 -14.66
N GLU A 190 10.85 9.62 -15.79
CA GLU A 190 11.42 9.34 -17.11
C GLU A 190 12.90 9.73 -17.19
N LEU A 191 13.28 10.90 -16.65
CA LEU A 191 14.69 11.30 -16.57
C LEU A 191 15.53 10.31 -15.74
N GLN A 192 14.97 9.80 -14.64
CA GLN A 192 15.65 8.81 -13.80
C GLN A 192 15.69 7.42 -14.44
N LEU A 193 14.71 7.04 -15.27
CA LEU A 193 14.72 5.81 -16.04
C LEU A 193 15.87 5.81 -17.05
N ASP A 194 16.04 6.92 -17.76
CA ASP A 194 17.15 7.09 -18.71
C ASP A 194 18.49 7.05 -17.97
N TYR A 195 18.59 7.73 -16.84
CA TYR A 195 19.78 7.67 -15.98
C TYR A 195 20.10 6.23 -15.53
N ALA A 196 19.14 5.51 -14.95
CA ALA A 196 19.32 4.15 -14.46
C ALA A 196 19.70 3.16 -15.57
N THR A 197 19.12 3.33 -16.76
CA THR A 197 19.45 2.52 -17.94
C THR A 197 20.89 2.79 -18.39
N ASN A 198 21.30 4.07 -18.47
CA ASN A 198 22.68 4.45 -18.80
C ASN A 198 23.71 3.96 -17.78
N GLN A 199 23.34 3.83 -16.50
CA GLN A 199 24.19 3.26 -15.46
C GLN A 199 24.24 1.71 -15.48
N GLY A 200 23.44 1.05 -16.31
CA GLY A 200 23.31 -0.41 -16.34
C GLY A 200 22.59 -1.00 -15.12
N TRP A 201 21.80 -0.18 -14.42
CA TRP A 201 20.99 -0.61 -13.26
C TRP A 201 19.64 -1.19 -13.69
N LEU A 202 19.17 -0.82 -14.87
CA LEU A 202 17.91 -1.24 -15.46
C LEU A 202 18.16 -1.70 -16.90
N LEU A 203 17.53 -2.81 -17.29
CA LEU A 203 17.73 -3.39 -18.61
C LEU A 203 16.93 -2.63 -19.67
N ASP A 204 17.54 -2.26 -20.79
CA ASP A 204 16.85 -1.54 -21.87
C ASP A 204 15.91 -2.47 -22.67
N ALA A 205 16.33 -3.72 -22.91
CA ALA A 205 15.60 -4.75 -23.65
C ALA A 205 15.79 -6.16 -23.08
#